data_AF-J4SIY7-F1
#
_entry.id   AF-J4SIY7-F1
#
_cell.length_a   1.000
_cell.length_b   1.000
_cell.length_c   1.000
_cell.angle_alpha   90.00
_cell.angle_beta   90.00
_cell.angle_gamma   90.00
#
_symmetry.space_group_name_H-M   'P 1'
#
loop_
_entity.id
_entity.type
_entity.pdbx_description
1 polymer ?
#
loop_
_entity_poly.entity_id
_entity_poly.type
_entity_poly.pdbx_seq_one_letter_code
_entity_poly.pdbx_strand_id
1 'polypeptide(L)'
;MTSTVSGVIAWPVITIMAIVLAARFRWCRANLYQTYLNNVMAWLLLAQLLRERKVEAVLVKGAVLTVTAAQQLSCVAMILACGEFIGFTMLWNKVSPEETRRSHRYYRLAAVALSVAFLGAGTRARGAGQTLEVLGGWDAILALSLYLTLIVTLVARLLWMFASEWKKATEFRESLLAAAGILAVCVTAAACMEALLLAVGDQLGWTHTVAFRSRVHGSEFLWMAVVVYLFGAVPLVVRLHAFFGLDRISRTWKSLQPLRLSMTAVVPESGFSIEHDHRRFQKTTLQLHQTVIEIRDAILQLRRYVRSTAPDQLARFLREHSVPVGERGSATTAFELAHAAEAKAAGHRPETPHMAVALHSRSTNLYEEAVDLLALAKWWTPALAAIRQVNPDDSSAGTAQPA
;
A
#
# COMPACT_ATOMS: atom_id res chain seq x y z
N MET A 1 20.66 30.85 11.99
CA MET A 1 20.74 29.57 12.76
C MET A 1 19.46 28.80 12.46
N THR A 2 19.50 27.64 11.79
CA THR A 2 18.38 27.25 10.90
C THR A 2 17.69 25.92 11.23
N SER A 3 18.39 24.86 11.62
CA SER A 3 17.74 23.65 12.14
C SER A 3 17.63 23.72 13.66
N THR A 4 16.42 23.77 14.22
CA THR A 4 16.15 23.70 15.66
C THR A 4 16.26 22.28 16.22
N VAL A 5 16.30 21.29 15.33
CA VAL A 5 16.37 19.88 15.69
C VAL A 5 17.83 19.45 15.80
N SER A 6 18.14 18.66 16.82
CA SER A 6 19.49 18.10 17.00
C SER A 6 19.89 17.29 15.77
N GLY A 7 21.11 17.48 15.28
CA GLY A 7 21.65 16.71 14.16
C GLY A 7 21.66 15.19 14.41
N VAL A 8 21.67 14.76 15.67
CA VAL A 8 21.55 13.35 16.05
C VAL A 8 20.21 12.75 15.63
N ILE A 9 19.15 13.56 15.57
CA ILE A 9 17.80 13.14 15.17
C ILE A 9 17.56 13.42 13.68
N ALA A 10 17.99 14.59 13.20
CA ALA A 10 17.74 15.03 11.82
C ALA A 10 18.41 14.10 10.79
N TRP A 11 19.66 13.69 11.02
CA TRP A 11 20.40 12.86 10.07
C TRP A 11 19.78 11.47 9.85
N PRO A 12 19.44 10.68 10.89
CA PRO A 12 18.72 9.44 10.71
C PRO A 12 17.41 9.60 9.92
N VAL A 13 16.63 10.64 10.22
CA VAL A 13 15.38 10.92 9.51
C VAL A 13 15.63 11.22 8.03
N ILE A 14 16.57 12.11 7.71
CA ILE A 14 16.94 12.45 6.33
C ILE A 14 17.48 11.21 5.59
N THR A 15 18.30 10.38 6.24
CA THR A 15 18.82 9.14 5.66
C THR A 15 17.69 8.16 5.35
N ILE A 16 16.75 7.96 6.26
CA ILE A 16 15.56 7.11 6.04
C ILE A 16 14.74 7.66 4.88
N MET A 17 14.50 8.98 4.82
CA MET A 17 13.83 9.64 3.71
C MET A 17 14.53 9.34 2.38
N ALA A 18 15.86 9.51 2.31
CA ALA A 18 16.63 9.21 1.11
C ALA A 18 16.51 7.74 0.68
N ILE A 19 16.56 6.79 1.62
CA ILE A 19 16.38 5.36 1.35
C ILE A 19 14.98 5.08 0.80
N VAL A 20 13.93 5.61 1.45
CA VAL A 20 12.54 5.45 1.01
C VAL A 20 12.36 6.01 -0.39
N LEU A 21 12.91 7.19 -0.67
CA LEU A 21 12.82 7.83 -1.98
C LEU A 21 13.53 6.99 -3.06
N ALA A 22 14.76 6.54 -2.79
CA ALA A 22 15.51 5.70 -3.72
C ALA A 22 14.78 4.38 -4.02
N ALA A 23 14.22 3.74 -2.99
CA ALA A 23 13.47 2.51 -3.14
C ALA A 23 12.14 2.74 -3.89
N ARG A 24 11.47 3.89 -3.69
CA ARG A 24 10.31 4.30 -4.48
C ARG A 24 10.64 4.59 -5.94
N PHE A 25 11.76 5.22 -6.25
CA PHE A 25 12.18 5.41 -7.65
C PHE A 25 12.52 4.09 -8.33
N ARG A 26 13.10 3.13 -7.59
CA ARG A 26 13.42 1.79 -8.09
C ARG A 26 12.16 0.96 -8.35
N TRP A 27 11.24 0.91 -7.40
CA TRP A 27 10.10 0.00 -7.46
C TRP A 27 8.82 0.68 -7.94
N CYS A 28 8.52 1.89 -7.50
CA CYS A 28 7.23 2.57 -7.69
C CYS A 28 7.27 3.65 -8.79
N ARG A 29 7.62 3.30 -10.04
CA ARG A 29 7.61 4.23 -11.19
C ARG A 29 6.55 3.91 -12.26
N ALA A 30 5.63 3.00 -11.99
CA ALA A 30 4.72 2.48 -13.03
C ALA A 30 3.72 3.53 -13.56
N ASN A 31 3.20 4.41 -12.70
CA ASN A 31 2.08 5.30 -13.05
C ASN A 31 2.43 6.77 -12.77
N LEU A 32 1.81 7.70 -13.51
CA LEU A 32 1.97 9.15 -13.33
C LEU A 32 1.71 9.62 -11.89
N TYR A 33 0.75 8.99 -11.22
CA TYR A 33 0.45 9.22 -9.81
C TYR A 33 1.68 9.05 -8.92
N GLN A 34 2.41 7.95 -9.12
CA GLN A 34 3.61 7.66 -8.34
C GLN A 34 4.75 8.59 -8.74
N THR A 35 4.84 8.99 -10.02
CA THR A 35 5.84 9.96 -10.50
C THR A 35 5.67 11.31 -9.81
N TYR A 36 4.45 11.87 -9.76
CA TYR A 36 4.23 13.15 -9.08
C TYR A 36 4.54 13.06 -7.58
N LEU A 37 4.09 12.00 -6.90
CA LEU A 37 4.41 11.81 -5.49
C LEU A 37 5.93 11.69 -5.24
N ASN A 38 6.65 10.95 -6.10
CA ASN A 38 8.11 10.84 -6.00
C ASN A 38 8.79 12.19 -6.22
N ASN A 39 8.30 13.02 -7.15
CA ASN A 39 8.83 14.37 -7.36
C ASN A 39 8.58 15.26 -6.14
N VAL A 40 7.38 15.24 -5.54
CA VAL A 40 7.09 15.94 -4.28
C VAL A 40 8.09 15.54 -3.21
N MET A 41 8.28 14.23 -3.00
CA MET A 41 9.21 13.71 -2.00
C MET A 41 10.66 14.12 -2.30
N ALA A 42 11.08 14.16 -3.56
CA ALA A 42 12.42 14.60 -3.96
C ALA A 42 12.64 16.10 -3.65
N TRP A 43 11.67 16.95 -3.99
CA TRP A 43 11.74 18.38 -3.66
C TRP A 43 11.73 18.62 -2.15
N LEU A 44 10.94 17.87 -1.39
CA LEU A 44 10.95 17.92 0.07
C LEU A 44 12.29 17.48 0.66
N LEU A 45 12.90 16.41 0.15
CA LEU A 45 14.23 15.98 0.59
C LEU A 45 15.29 17.03 0.30
N LEU A 46 15.27 17.63 -0.89
CA LEU A 46 16.16 18.73 -1.24
C LEU A 46 15.96 19.91 -0.30
N ALA A 47 14.71 20.26 0.01
CA ALA A 47 14.41 21.34 0.93
C ALA A 47 14.92 21.06 2.35
N GLN A 48 14.83 19.81 2.84
CA GLN A 48 15.42 19.42 4.13
C GLN A 48 16.95 19.49 4.12
N LEU A 49 17.59 18.97 3.06
CA LEU A 49 19.06 19.00 2.93
C LEU A 49 19.59 20.43 2.91
N LEU A 50 18.93 21.34 2.19
CA LEU A 50 19.33 22.75 2.10
C LEU A 50 19.20 23.51 3.42
N ARG A 51 18.40 23.02 4.38
CA ARG A 51 18.23 23.61 5.72
C ARG A 51 19.05 22.92 6.81
N GLU A 52 19.80 21.87 6.46
CA GLU A 52 20.59 21.11 7.42
C GLU A 52 21.93 21.79 7.68
N ARG A 53 22.27 21.99 8.96
CA ARG A 53 23.43 22.79 9.40
C ARG A 53 24.75 22.34 8.78
N LYS A 54 24.97 21.03 8.69
CA LYS A 54 26.20 20.47 8.10
C LYS A 54 26.28 20.73 6.59
N VAL A 55 25.15 20.66 5.88
CA VAL A 55 25.09 20.92 4.44
C VAL A 55 25.32 22.40 4.18
N GLU A 56 24.67 23.29 4.94
CA GLU A 56 24.93 24.73 4.90
C GLU A 56 26.41 25.05 5.14
N ALA A 57 27.04 24.43 6.12
CA ALA A 57 28.47 24.63 6.42
C ALA A 57 29.39 24.18 5.26
N VAL A 58 29.07 23.06 4.62
CA VAL A 58 29.81 22.58 3.44
C VAL A 58 29.63 23.51 2.25
N LEU A 59 28.40 23.98 2.00
CA LEU A 59 28.10 24.91 0.90
C LEU A 59 28.82 26.25 1.05
N VAL A 60 28.86 26.79 2.27
CA VAL A 60 29.60 28.01 2.59
C VAL A 60 31.10 27.80 2.44
N LYS A 61 31.64 26.69 2.98
CA LYS A 61 33.07 26.38 2.88
C LYS A 61 33.53 26.19 1.43
N GLY A 62 32.67 25.64 0.58
CA GLY A 62 32.92 25.50 -0.86
C GLY A 62 32.69 26.77 -1.67
N ALA A 63 32.31 27.90 -1.05
CA ALA A 63 31.93 29.15 -1.71
C ALA A 63 30.82 28.99 -2.78
N VAL A 64 30.01 27.94 -2.68
CA VAL A 64 28.96 27.64 -3.68
C VAL A 64 27.72 28.48 -3.42
N LEU A 65 27.27 28.54 -2.15
CA LEU A 65 26.04 29.20 -1.73
C LEU A 65 26.20 29.79 -0.32
N THR A 66 25.61 30.96 -0.10
CA THR A 66 25.45 31.51 1.26
C THR A 66 24.34 30.79 2.01
N VAL A 67 24.37 30.81 3.36
CA VAL A 67 23.31 30.24 4.20
C VAL A 67 21.93 30.81 3.82
N THR A 68 21.85 32.12 3.59
CA THR A 68 20.59 32.79 3.22
C THR A 68 20.10 32.37 1.84
N ALA A 69 21.00 32.13 0.89
CA ALA A 69 20.65 31.61 -0.42
C ALA A 69 20.16 30.15 -0.34
N ALA A 70 20.81 29.30 0.46
CA ALA A 70 20.36 27.92 0.69
C ALA A 70 18.96 27.86 1.31
N GLN A 71 18.67 28.73 2.29
CA GLN A 71 17.34 28.85 2.88
C GLN A 71 16.28 29.28 1.87
N GLN A 72 16.54 30.32 1.08
CA GLN A 72 15.58 30.76 0.05
C GLN A 72 15.36 29.68 -1.01
N LEU A 73 16.41 28.95 -1.38
CA LEU A 73 16.30 27.83 -2.31
C LEU A 73 15.49 26.66 -1.70
N SER A 74 15.56 26.46 -0.38
CA SER A 74 14.69 25.48 0.31
C SER A 74 13.22 25.87 0.24
N CYS A 75 12.88 27.17 0.36
CA CYS A 75 11.52 27.66 0.16
C CYS A 75 11.06 27.47 -1.28
N VAL A 76 11.94 27.74 -2.26
CA VAL A 76 11.67 27.45 -3.69
C VAL A 76 11.40 25.98 -3.92
N ALA A 77 12.21 25.08 -3.35
CA ALA A 77 11.97 23.64 -3.43
C ALA A 77 10.60 23.26 -2.86
N MET A 78 10.14 23.90 -1.78
CA MET A 78 8.79 23.70 -1.25
C MET A 78 7.69 24.20 -2.19
N ILE A 79 7.85 25.37 -2.83
CA ILE A 79 6.91 25.86 -3.85
C ILE A 79 6.80 24.82 -4.98
N LEU A 80 7.93 24.30 -5.47
CA LEU A 80 7.93 23.27 -6.51
C LEU A 80 7.29 21.96 -6.03
N ALA A 81 7.52 21.57 -4.77
CA ALA A 81 6.85 20.42 -4.15
C ALA A 81 5.32 20.61 -4.13
N CYS A 82 4.82 21.78 -3.74
CA CYS A 82 3.39 22.08 -3.78
C CYS A 82 2.83 22.00 -5.20
N GLY A 83 3.56 22.49 -6.20
CA GLY A 83 3.19 22.38 -7.61
C GLY A 83 2.99 20.93 -8.05
N GLU A 84 3.97 20.07 -7.78
CA GLU A 84 3.88 18.63 -8.07
C GLU A 84 2.74 17.95 -7.28
N PHE A 85 2.48 18.40 -6.05
CA PHE A 85 1.42 17.85 -5.22
C PHE A 85 0.02 18.25 -5.70
N ILE A 86 -0.13 19.42 -6.33
CA ILE A 86 -1.35 19.77 -7.06
C ILE A 86 -1.58 18.79 -8.23
N GLY A 87 -0.53 18.43 -8.98
CA GLY A 87 -0.63 17.39 -10.02
C GLY A 87 -1.06 16.02 -9.47
N PHE A 88 -0.55 15.65 -8.29
CA PHE A 88 -0.96 14.45 -7.56
C PHE A 88 -2.45 14.48 -7.16
N THR A 89 -2.92 15.57 -6.56
CA THR A 89 -4.33 15.70 -6.12
C THR A 89 -5.33 15.70 -7.29
N MET A 90 -4.93 16.19 -8.47
CA MET A 90 -5.75 16.05 -9.69
C MET A 90 -5.99 14.58 -10.06
N LEU A 91 -4.92 13.76 -10.05
CA LEU A 91 -5.06 12.33 -10.34
C LEU A 91 -5.84 11.60 -9.25
N TRP A 92 -5.69 12.02 -7.99
CA TRP A 92 -6.48 11.48 -6.88
C TRP A 92 -7.98 11.70 -7.11
N ASN A 93 -8.36 12.88 -7.60
CA ASN A 93 -9.73 13.22 -7.99
C ASN A 93 -10.22 12.53 -9.28
N LYS A 94 -9.52 11.50 -9.76
CA LYS A 94 -9.85 10.73 -10.97
C LYS A 94 -9.93 11.57 -12.25
N VAL A 95 -9.28 12.74 -12.29
CA VAL A 95 -9.10 13.50 -13.53
C VAL A 95 -8.24 12.68 -14.47
N SER A 96 -8.56 12.70 -15.77
CA SER A 96 -7.82 11.91 -16.75
C SER A 96 -6.31 12.28 -16.75
N PRO A 97 -5.42 11.33 -17.05
CA PRO A 97 -3.98 11.59 -17.15
C PRO A 97 -3.62 12.73 -18.12
N GLU A 98 -4.35 12.86 -19.22
CA GLU A 98 -4.08 13.83 -20.28
C GLU A 98 -4.49 15.25 -19.87
N GLU A 99 -5.70 15.41 -19.34
CA GLU A 99 -6.17 16.67 -18.79
C GLU A 99 -5.31 17.12 -17.61
N THR A 100 -4.88 16.18 -16.78
CA THR A 100 -3.96 16.47 -15.68
C THR A 100 -2.64 17.00 -16.21
N ARG A 101 -2.03 16.38 -17.23
CA ARG A 101 -0.77 16.88 -17.82
C ARG A 101 -0.94 18.29 -18.38
N ARG A 102 -2.04 18.57 -19.07
CA ARG A 102 -2.32 19.91 -19.64
C ARG A 102 -2.50 20.95 -18.54
N SER A 103 -3.36 20.69 -17.57
CA SER A 103 -3.64 21.59 -16.46
C SER A 103 -2.43 21.80 -15.55
N HIS A 104 -1.69 20.72 -15.25
CA HIS A 104 -0.53 20.76 -14.39
C HIS A 104 0.63 21.58 -14.98
N ARG A 105 0.75 21.69 -16.31
CA ARG A 105 1.74 22.59 -16.94
C ARG A 105 1.56 24.04 -16.49
N TYR A 106 0.33 24.53 -16.38
CA TYR A 106 0.06 25.88 -15.90
C TYR A 106 0.44 26.06 -14.43
N TYR A 107 0.17 25.07 -13.58
CA TYR A 107 0.60 25.10 -12.17
C TYR A 107 2.11 25.04 -12.02
N ARG A 108 2.82 24.28 -12.86
CA ARG A 108 4.29 24.27 -12.89
C ARG A 108 4.85 25.62 -13.34
N LEU A 109 4.30 26.22 -14.38
CA LEU A 109 4.69 27.56 -14.84
C LEU A 109 4.44 28.60 -13.74
N ALA A 110 3.28 28.54 -13.07
CA ALA A 110 2.98 29.40 -11.94
C ALA A 110 3.95 29.18 -10.77
N ALA A 111 4.29 27.93 -10.44
CA ALA A 111 5.27 27.61 -9.40
C ALA A 111 6.66 28.16 -9.73
N VAL A 112 7.11 28.06 -10.98
CA VAL A 112 8.38 28.65 -11.44
C VAL A 112 8.33 30.17 -11.38
N ALA A 113 7.26 30.79 -11.88
CA ALA A 113 7.08 32.25 -11.84
C ALA A 113 7.07 32.79 -10.40
N LEU A 114 6.32 32.15 -9.50
CA LEU A 114 6.31 32.48 -8.07
C LEU A 114 7.67 32.27 -7.42
N SER A 115 8.41 31.23 -7.80
CA SER A 115 9.77 30.98 -7.29
C SER A 115 10.73 32.09 -7.71
N VAL A 116 10.68 32.53 -8.98
CA VAL A 116 11.50 33.64 -9.47
C VAL A 116 11.12 34.95 -8.76
N ALA A 117 9.83 35.23 -8.63
CA ALA A 117 9.34 36.42 -7.92
C ALA A 117 9.75 36.41 -6.44
N PHE A 118 9.64 35.26 -5.77
CA PHE A 118 10.09 35.05 -4.39
C PHE A 118 11.59 35.32 -4.23
N LEU A 119 12.41 34.78 -5.13
CA LEU A 119 13.86 35.02 -5.13
C LEU A 119 14.18 36.49 -5.41
N GLY A 120 13.39 37.18 -6.24
CA GLY A 120 13.51 38.60 -6.51
C GLY A 120 13.25 39.43 -5.26
N ALA A 121 12.09 39.24 -4.61
CA ALA A 121 11.73 39.91 -3.36
C ALA A 121 12.73 39.61 -2.22
N GLY A 122 13.29 38.40 -2.18
CA GLY A 122 14.30 38.00 -1.22
C GLY A 122 15.71 38.56 -1.46
N THR A 123 15.96 39.30 -2.54
CA THR A 123 17.31 39.75 -2.92
C THR A 123 17.93 40.67 -1.86
N ARG A 124 17.14 41.59 -1.30
CA ARG A 124 17.60 42.52 -0.27
C ARG A 124 18.06 41.80 1.00
N ALA A 125 17.29 40.81 1.45
CA ALA A 125 17.65 39.96 2.59
C ALA A 125 18.93 39.16 2.31
N ARG A 126 19.10 38.62 1.10
CA ARG A 126 20.36 37.95 0.70
C ARG A 126 21.55 38.91 0.75
N GLY A 127 21.40 40.11 0.19
CA GLY A 127 22.45 41.13 0.19
C GLY A 127 22.87 41.57 1.59
N ALA A 128 21.93 41.62 2.53
CA ALA A 128 22.19 41.93 3.93
C ALA A 128 22.72 40.73 4.75
N GLY A 129 22.80 39.53 4.18
CA GLY A 129 23.20 38.32 4.90
C GLY A 129 22.24 37.90 6.01
N GLN A 130 21.01 38.43 6.02
CA GLN A 130 19.99 38.17 7.03
C GLN A 130 18.86 37.31 6.47
N THR A 131 18.16 36.60 7.35
CA THR A 131 16.95 35.86 6.95
C THR A 131 15.81 36.83 6.69
N LEU A 132 14.85 36.43 5.84
CA LEU A 132 13.64 37.22 5.56
C LEU A 132 12.88 37.62 6.84
N GLU A 133 12.87 36.72 7.82
CA GLU A 133 12.20 36.93 9.11
C GLU A 133 12.90 37.95 10.01
N VAL A 134 14.21 38.13 9.84
CA VAL A 134 15.05 39.01 10.67
C VAL A 134 15.16 40.39 10.06
N LEU A 135 15.33 40.49 8.73
CA LEU A 135 15.36 41.78 8.05
C LEU A 135 14.00 42.50 8.17
N GLY A 136 12.90 41.74 8.10
CA GLY A 136 11.54 42.28 8.16
C GLY A 136 11.21 43.19 6.97
N GLY A 137 10.20 44.04 7.16
CA GLY A 137 9.73 45.02 6.17
C GLY A 137 8.75 44.45 5.14
N TRP A 138 8.27 45.34 4.27
CA TRP A 138 7.30 45.02 3.22
C TRP A 138 7.84 44.03 2.17
N ASP A 139 9.16 44.04 1.92
CA ASP A 139 9.83 43.08 1.04
C ASP A 139 9.69 41.64 1.58
N ALA A 140 9.78 41.46 2.90
CA ALA A 140 9.62 40.18 3.55
C ALA A 140 8.16 39.70 3.51
N ILE A 141 7.19 40.61 3.71
CA ILE A 141 5.76 40.32 3.58
C ILE A 141 5.44 39.90 2.13
N LEU A 142 5.96 40.61 1.13
CA LEU A 142 5.79 40.27 -0.27
C LEU A 142 6.35 38.88 -0.59
N ALA A 143 7.59 38.59 -0.17
CA ALA A 143 8.21 37.28 -0.35
C ALA A 143 7.37 36.17 0.31
N LEU A 144 6.93 36.37 1.55
CA LEU A 144 6.13 35.37 2.26
C LEU A 144 4.75 35.16 1.62
N SER A 145 4.14 36.22 1.07
CA SER A 145 2.87 36.16 0.35
C SER A 145 2.99 35.36 -0.95
N LEU A 146 4.08 35.58 -1.71
CA LEU A 146 4.39 34.81 -2.92
C LEU A 146 4.63 33.34 -2.60
N TYR A 147 5.36 33.04 -1.52
CA TYR A 147 5.58 31.68 -1.03
C TYR A 147 4.26 30.99 -0.64
N LEU A 148 3.38 31.69 0.09
CA LEU A 148 2.12 31.11 0.57
C LEU A 148 1.07 30.95 -0.52
N THR A 149 1.13 31.69 -1.62
CA THR A 149 0.12 31.66 -2.69
C THR A 149 -0.16 30.23 -3.18
N LEU A 150 0.89 29.46 -3.47
CA LEU A 150 0.72 28.10 -3.97
C LEU A 150 0.35 27.10 -2.86
N ILE A 151 0.81 27.33 -1.64
CA ILE A 151 0.45 26.54 -0.46
C ILE A 151 -1.04 26.69 -0.15
N VAL A 152 -1.56 27.92 -0.12
CA VAL A 152 -2.98 28.22 0.08
C VAL A 152 -3.82 27.61 -1.05
N THR A 153 -3.35 27.68 -2.30
CA THR A 153 -4.02 27.03 -3.44
C THR A 153 -4.13 25.52 -3.25
N LEU A 154 -3.05 24.88 -2.81
CA LEU A 154 -3.02 23.45 -2.50
C LEU A 154 -3.96 23.10 -1.33
N VAL A 155 -3.90 23.86 -0.24
CA VAL A 155 -4.77 23.69 0.94
C VAL A 155 -6.24 23.81 0.55
N ALA A 156 -6.61 24.85 -0.21
CA ALA A 156 -7.98 25.06 -0.67
C ALA A 156 -8.48 23.86 -1.51
N ARG A 157 -7.61 23.31 -2.37
CA ARG A 157 -7.93 22.11 -3.14
C ARG A 157 -8.11 20.86 -2.28
N LEU A 158 -7.25 20.66 -1.27
CA LEU A 158 -7.38 19.53 -0.35
C LEU A 158 -8.65 19.65 0.50
N LEU A 159 -8.99 20.84 1.00
CA LEU A 159 -10.24 21.10 1.70
C LEU A 159 -11.44 20.81 0.80
N TRP A 160 -11.42 21.29 -0.43
CA TRP A 160 -12.48 21.00 -1.40
C TRP A 160 -12.63 19.49 -1.65
N MET A 161 -11.52 18.79 -1.82
CA MET A 161 -11.48 17.34 -2.02
C MET A 161 -12.12 16.60 -0.84
N PHE A 162 -11.61 16.78 0.38
CA PHE A 162 -12.14 16.09 1.55
C PHE A 162 -13.57 16.51 1.89
N ALA A 163 -13.95 17.78 1.68
CA ALA A 163 -15.34 18.21 1.83
C ALA A 163 -16.27 17.53 0.80
N SER A 164 -15.78 17.32 -0.42
CA SER A 164 -16.54 16.59 -1.44
C SER A 164 -16.67 15.10 -1.14
N GLU A 165 -15.65 14.48 -0.53
CA GLU A 165 -15.70 13.10 -0.05
C GLU A 165 -16.65 12.96 1.15
N TRP A 166 -16.58 13.88 2.11
CA TRP A 166 -17.52 13.95 3.24
C TRP A 166 -18.98 14.00 2.78
N LYS A 167 -19.28 14.83 1.76
CA LYS A 167 -20.64 14.95 1.21
C LYS A 167 -21.13 13.67 0.53
N LYS A 168 -20.22 12.82 0.05
CA LYS A 168 -20.55 11.56 -0.66
C LYS A 168 -20.52 10.34 0.26
N ALA A 169 -19.93 10.47 1.45
CA ALA A 169 -19.78 9.38 2.40
C ALA A 169 -21.15 8.87 2.85
N THR A 170 -21.42 7.59 2.61
CA THR A 170 -22.62 6.89 3.10
C THR A 170 -22.33 6.12 4.39
N GLU A 171 -21.06 5.75 4.62
CA GLU A 171 -20.62 5.04 5.80
C GLU A 171 -19.94 5.95 6.84
N PHE A 172 -20.13 5.65 8.12
CA PHE A 172 -19.50 6.38 9.23
C PHE A 172 -17.96 6.39 9.15
N ARG A 173 -17.36 5.31 8.66
CA ARG A 173 -15.90 5.19 8.51
C ARG A 173 -15.35 6.15 7.46
N GLU A 174 -16.03 6.25 6.32
CA GLU A 174 -15.66 7.17 5.25
C GLU A 174 -15.82 8.63 5.69
N SER A 175 -16.92 8.93 6.40
CA SER A 175 -17.13 10.24 7.01
C SER A 175 -16.02 10.57 8.00
N LEU A 176 -15.69 9.68 8.96
CA LEU A 176 -14.64 9.91 9.94
C LEU A 176 -13.26 10.16 9.28
N LEU A 177 -12.93 9.42 8.23
CA LEU A 177 -11.70 9.63 7.44
C LEU A 177 -11.69 11.00 6.77
N ALA A 178 -12.82 11.42 6.20
CA ALA A 178 -12.94 12.75 5.61
C ALA A 178 -12.85 13.88 6.65
N ALA A 179 -13.42 13.73 7.87
CA ALA A 179 -13.23 14.72 8.97
C ALA A 179 -11.77 14.82 9.34
N ALA A 180 -11.12 13.68 9.55
CA ALA A 180 -9.72 13.64 9.93
C ALA A 180 -8.85 14.32 8.86
N GLY A 181 -9.17 14.11 7.58
CA GLY A 181 -8.54 14.81 6.46
C GLY A 181 -8.74 16.32 6.49
N ILE A 182 -9.98 16.79 6.67
CA ILE A 182 -10.29 18.23 6.78
C ILE A 182 -9.55 18.84 7.97
N LEU A 183 -9.61 18.21 9.14
CA LEU A 183 -8.93 18.69 10.35
C LEU A 183 -7.42 18.79 10.13
N ALA A 184 -6.79 17.76 9.56
CA ALA A 184 -5.36 17.77 9.26
C ALA A 184 -4.98 18.89 8.29
N VAL A 185 -5.79 19.15 7.27
CA VAL A 185 -5.56 20.24 6.31
C VAL A 185 -5.75 21.60 6.97
N CYS A 186 -6.76 21.78 7.82
CA CYS A 186 -6.99 23.02 8.57
C CYS A 186 -5.83 23.32 9.53
N VAL A 187 -5.34 22.32 10.27
CA VAL A 187 -4.18 22.46 11.16
C VAL A 187 -2.93 22.85 10.36
N THR A 188 -2.71 22.19 9.22
CA THR A 188 -1.59 22.51 8.32
C THR A 188 -1.71 23.92 7.76
N ALA A 189 -2.92 24.34 7.39
CA ALA A 189 -3.19 25.69 6.89
C ALA A 189 -2.91 26.75 7.96
N ALA A 190 -3.35 26.51 9.19
CA ALA A 190 -3.09 27.41 10.31
C ALA A 190 -1.58 27.57 10.56
N ALA A 191 -0.83 26.46 10.62
CA ALA A 191 0.62 26.47 10.79
C ALA A 191 1.33 27.25 9.65
N CYS A 192 0.95 27.03 8.39
CA CYS A 192 1.52 27.76 7.27
C CYS A 192 1.19 29.27 7.30
N MET A 193 -0.02 29.65 7.74
CA MET A 193 -0.48 31.05 7.76
C MET A 193 0.04 31.83 8.96
N GLU A 194 0.34 31.15 10.07
CA GLU A 194 0.89 31.74 11.30
C GLU A 194 2.09 32.65 10.98
N ALA A 195 3.03 32.14 10.17
CA ALA A 195 4.20 32.85 9.67
C ALA A 195 3.91 34.29 9.21
N LEU A 196 2.87 34.43 8.37
CA LEU A 196 2.49 35.66 7.70
C LEU A 196 1.73 36.59 8.63
N LEU A 197 0.78 36.04 9.38
CA LEU A 197 0.01 36.81 10.36
C LEU A 197 0.93 37.42 11.42
N LEU A 198 1.90 36.66 11.91
CA LEU A 198 2.92 37.13 12.84
C LEU A 198 3.86 38.16 12.20
N ALA A 199 4.24 38.00 10.92
CA ALA A 199 5.07 38.98 10.23
C ALA A 199 4.36 40.32 10.04
N VAL A 200 3.08 40.28 9.69
CA VAL A 200 2.23 41.48 9.57
C VAL A 200 2.04 42.13 10.94
N GLY A 201 1.75 41.34 11.98
CA GLY A 201 1.61 41.83 13.36
C GLY A 201 2.88 42.51 13.89
N ASP A 202 4.06 41.93 13.62
CA ASP A 202 5.35 42.54 13.97
C ASP A 202 5.56 43.88 13.21
N GLN A 203 5.20 43.97 11.94
CA GLN A 203 5.32 45.22 11.15
C GLN A 203 4.32 46.30 11.58
N LEU A 204 3.14 45.90 12.07
CA LEU A 204 2.15 46.81 12.65
C LEU A 204 2.50 47.20 14.10
N GLY A 205 3.57 46.65 14.68
CA GLY A 205 4.01 46.91 16.05
C GLY A 205 3.15 46.23 17.13
N TRP A 206 2.29 45.27 16.76
CA TRP A 206 1.38 44.60 17.70
C TRP A 206 2.06 43.47 18.46
N THR A 207 3.12 42.87 17.90
CA THR A 207 3.80 41.70 18.44
C THR A 207 5.31 41.80 18.27
N HIS A 208 6.07 40.98 19.01
CA HIS A 208 7.53 40.80 18.83
C HIS A 208 7.84 39.30 18.75
N THR A 209 7.56 38.69 17.59
CA THR A 209 7.47 37.23 17.46
C THR A 209 8.59 36.59 16.63
N VAL A 210 9.57 37.38 16.18
CA VAL A 210 10.70 36.97 15.35
C VAL A 210 11.43 35.72 15.90
N ALA A 211 11.73 35.69 17.20
CA ALA A 211 12.44 34.57 17.83
C ALA A 211 11.60 33.27 17.89
N PHE A 212 10.30 33.42 18.10
CA PHE A 212 9.35 32.32 18.15
C PHE A 212 9.16 31.71 16.75
N ARG A 213 8.89 32.56 15.74
CA ARG A 213 8.71 32.16 14.34
C ARG A 213 9.91 31.38 13.80
N SER A 214 11.11 31.87 14.06
CA SER A 214 12.34 31.21 13.61
C SER A 214 12.53 29.82 14.23
N ARG A 215 12.07 29.62 15.49
CA ARG A 215 12.15 28.33 16.16
C ARG A 215 11.11 27.34 15.62
N VAL A 216 9.87 27.79 15.46
CA VAL A 216 8.72 26.97 15.05
C VAL A 216 8.85 26.53 13.59
N HIS A 217 9.20 27.46 12.68
CA HIS A 217 9.35 27.18 11.24
C HIS A 217 10.36 26.07 10.93
N GLY A 218 11.45 25.97 11.70
CA GLY A 218 12.45 24.92 11.51
C GLY A 218 11.88 23.53 11.82
N SER A 219 11.08 23.41 12.88
CA SER A 219 10.47 22.14 13.29
C SER A 219 9.28 21.73 12.40
N GLU A 220 8.42 22.67 12.02
CA GLU A 220 7.24 22.40 11.20
C GLU A 220 7.61 21.80 9.85
N PHE A 221 8.66 22.33 9.23
CA PHE A 221 9.13 21.89 7.93
C PHE A 221 9.59 20.42 7.97
N LEU A 222 10.31 20.02 9.02
CA LEU A 222 10.74 18.64 9.22
C LEU A 222 9.54 17.71 9.39
N TRP A 223 8.61 18.06 10.28
CA TRP A 223 7.44 17.22 10.57
C TRP A 223 6.52 17.07 9.36
N MET A 224 6.31 18.15 8.59
CA MET A 224 5.55 18.09 7.34
C MET A 224 6.17 17.10 6.35
N ALA A 225 7.50 17.11 6.20
CA ALA A 225 8.20 16.17 5.35
C ALA A 225 8.09 14.73 5.87
N VAL A 226 8.22 14.51 7.19
CA VAL A 226 8.03 13.19 7.81
C VAL A 226 6.65 12.63 7.50
N VAL A 227 5.59 13.42 7.66
CA VAL A 227 4.21 12.99 7.38
C VAL A 227 4.06 12.58 5.90
N VAL A 228 4.54 13.39 4.96
CA VAL A 228 4.48 13.05 3.53
C VAL A 228 5.26 11.77 3.23
N TYR A 229 6.42 11.57 3.86
CA TYR A 229 7.22 10.36 3.69
C TYR A 229 6.58 9.11 4.29
N LEU A 230 5.87 9.22 5.41
CA LEU A 230 5.11 8.12 5.99
C LEU A 230 4.00 7.65 5.03
N PHE A 231 3.22 8.57 4.48
CA PHE A 231 2.23 8.24 3.45
C PHE A 231 2.89 7.69 2.17
N GLY A 232 4.02 8.28 1.77
CA GLY A 232 4.84 7.79 0.67
C GLY A 232 5.39 6.38 0.91
N ALA A 233 5.64 5.96 2.14
CA ALA A 233 6.16 4.62 2.41
C ALA A 233 5.10 3.51 2.22
N VAL A 234 3.80 3.83 2.31
CA VAL A 234 2.72 2.82 2.30
C VAL A 234 2.77 1.88 1.09
N PRO A 235 2.82 2.34 -0.18
CA PRO A 235 2.88 1.44 -1.32
C PRO A 235 4.14 0.58 -1.35
N LEU A 236 5.24 1.07 -0.77
CA LEU A 236 6.50 0.33 -0.68
C LEU A 236 6.40 -0.79 0.34
N VAL A 237 5.81 -0.52 1.51
CA VAL A 237 5.54 -1.54 2.53
C VAL A 237 4.63 -2.63 1.98
N VAL A 238 3.56 -2.26 1.27
CA VAL A 238 2.65 -3.24 0.62
C VAL A 238 3.40 -4.10 -0.38
N ARG A 239 4.24 -3.50 -1.23
CA ARG A 239 5.05 -4.25 -2.20
C ARG A 239 6.12 -5.12 -1.56
N LEU A 240 6.75 -4.66 -0.49
CA LEU A 240 7.75 -5.42 0.26
C LEU A 240 7.11 -6.62 0.95
N HIS A 241 5.93 -6.44 1.53
CA HIS A 241 5.13 -7.51 2.12
C HIS A 241 4.71 -8.56 1.07
N ALA A 242 4.32 -8.11 -0.12
CA ALA A 242 4.05 -8.99 -1.26
C ALA A 242 5.31 -9.68 -1.79
N PHE A 243 6.45 -8.99 -1.84
CA PHE A 243 7.73 -9.55 -2.27
C PHE A 243 8.24 -10.64 -1.32
N PHE A 244 8.02 -10.49 -0.01
CA PHE A 244 8.34 -11.56 0.96
C PHE A 244 7.31 -12.69 0.99
N GLY A 245 6.25 -12.63 0.17
CA GLY A 245 5.16 -13.61 0.19
C GLY A 245 4.42 -13.66 1.52
N LEU A 246 4.55 -12.61 2.35
CA LEU A 246 3.79 -12.44 3.58
C LEU A 246 2.35 -12.00 3.29
N ASP A 247 2.08 -11.58 2.05
CA ASP A 247 0.75 -11.27 1.58
C ASP A 247 -0.21 -12.47 1.73
N ARG A 248 -1.44 -12.18 2.17
CA ARG A 248 -2.49 -13.15 2.43
C ARG A 248 -2.72 -14.04 1.22
N ILE A 249 -2.71 -13.46 0.02
CA ILE A 249 -2.89 -14.17 -1.25
C ILE A 249 -1.80 -15.23 -1.47
N SER A 250 -0.53 -14.86 -1.26
CA SER A 250 0.59 -15.77 -1.48
C SER A 250 0.61 -16.91 -0.45
N ARG A 251 0.23 -16.65 0.80
CA ARG A 251 0.07 -17.68 1.83
C ARG A 251 -1.07 -18.64 1.51
N THR A 252 -2.26 -18.12 1.21
CA THR A 252 -3.42 -18.93 0.82
C THR A 252 -3.11 -19.78 -0.40
N TRP A 253 -2.48 -19.20 -1.43
CA TRP A 253 -2.08 -19.94 -2.63
C TRP A 253 -1.13 -21.10 -2.31
N LYS A 254 -0.10 -20.87 -1.47
CA LYS A 254 0.85 -21.91 -1.05
C LYS A 254 0.16 -23.02 -0.26
N SER A 255 -0.73 -22.67 0.67
CA SER A 255 -1.46 -23.65 1.48
C SER A 255 -2.44 -24.50 0.66
N LEU A 256 -2.93 -24.00 -0.48
CA LEU A 256 -3.80 -24.76 -1.39
C LEU A 256 -3.02 -25.65 -2.39
N GLN A 257 -1.71 -25.47 -2.56
CA GLN A 257 -0.91 -26.26 -3.51
C GLN A 257 -0.93 -27.77 -3.24
N PRO A 258 -0.81 -28.27 -2.00
CA PRO A 258 -0.84 -29.72 -1.76
C PRO A 258 -2.17 -30.36 -2.19
N LEU A 259 -3.28 -29.67 -1.94
CA LEU A 259 -4.61 -30.09 -2.36
C LEU A 259 -4.73 -30.10 -3.88
N ARG A 260 -4.33 -28.99 -4.53
CA ARG A 260 -4.32 -28.86 -5.99
C ARG A 260 -3.54 -29.99 -6.65
N LEU A 261 -2.28 -30.20 -6.26
CA LEU A 261 -1.40 -31.21 -6.84
C LEU A 261 -1.99 -32.62 -6.70
N SER A 262 -2.54 -32.94 -5.53
CA SER A 262 -3.18 -34.23 -5.27
C SER A 262 -4.41 -34.44 -6.15
N MET A 263 -5.25 -33.41 -6.30
CA MET A 263 -6.46 -33.48 -7.12
C MET A 263 -6.14 -33.54 -8.61
N THR A 264 -5.19 -32.75 -9.10
CA THR A 264 -4.75 -32.78 -10.51
C THR A 264 -4.05 -34.08 -10.89
N ALA A 265 -3.44 -34.78 -9.94
CA ALA A 265 -2.87 -36.11 -10.19
C ALA A 265 -3.97 -37.17 -10.49
N VAL A 266 -5.13 -37.04 -9.84
CA VAL A 266 -6.29 -37.94 -10.03
C VAL A 266 -7.19 -37.46 -11.18
N VAL A 267 -7.19 -36.16 -11.44
CA VAL A 267 -8.00 -35.48 -12.45
C VAL A 267 -7.10 -34.58 -13.31
N PRO A 268 -6.34 -35.14 -14.27
CA PRO A 268 -5.42 -34.34 -15.08
C PRO A 268 -6.16 -33.34 -15.99
N GLU A 269 -7.42 -33.64 -16.34
CA GLU A 269 -8.27 -32.80 -17.19
C GLU A 269 -8.62 -31.43 -16.58
N SER A 270 -8.52 -31.27 -15.26
CA SER A 270 -8.81 -30.00 -14.58
C SER A 270 -7.61 -29.05 -14.52
N GLY A 271 -6.45 -29.45 -15.06
CA GLY A 271 -5.23 -28.66 -15.04
C GLY A 271 -5.22 -27.56 -16.10
N PHE A 272 -5.10 -26.30 -15.68
CA PHE A 272 -4.87 -25.17 -16.59
C PHE A 272 -3.39 -24.74 -16.54
N SER A 273 -2.65 -24.91 -17.63
CA SER A 273 -1.28 -24.38 -17.76
C SER A 273 -1.29 -23.05 -18.51
N ILE A 274 -1.52 -21.96 -17.78
CA ILE A 274 -1.22 -20.62 -18.30
C ILE A 274 0.25 -20.35 -17.94
N GLU A 275 1.06 -20.00 -18.94
CA GLU A 275 2.45 -19.63 -18.74
C GLU A 275 2.53 -18.32 -17.95
N HIS A 276 2.92 -18.42 -16.68
CA HIS A 276 3.04 -17.26 -15.82
C HIS A 276 4.50 -16.80 -15.77
N ASP A 277 4.70 -15.51 -15.95
CA ASP A 277 5.98 -14.86 -15.73
C ASP A 277 6.49 -15.16 -14.31
N HIS A 278 7.71 -15.70 -14.21
CA HIS A 278 8.28 -16.39 -13.04
C HIS A 278 8.69 -15.40 -11.93
N ARG A 279 7.74 -14.66 -11.36
CA ARG A 279 7.99 -13.90 -10.12
C ARG A 279 7.95 -14.86 -8.94
N ARG A 280 9.11 -15.43 -8.62
CA ARG A 280 9.35 -16.49 -7.62
C ARG A 280 8.65 -16.29 -6.27
N PHE A 281 8.40 -15.05 -5.84
CA PHE A 281 7.85 -14.75 -4.52
C PHE A 281 6.50 -14.01 -4.50
N GLN A 282 6.05 -13.44 -5.62
CA GLN A 282 4.80 -12.68 -5.68
C GLN A 282 3.76 -13.48 -6.47
N LYS A 283 2.71 -13.94 -5.78
CA LYS A 283 1.55 -14.56 -6.43
C LYS A 283 0.44 -13.55 -6.63
N THR A 284 -0.16 -13.55 -7.82
CA THR A 284 -1.22 -12.60 -8.18
C THR A 284 -2.58 -13.12 -7.72
N THR A 285 -3.55 -12.22 -7.55
CA THR A 285 -4.96 -12.59 -7.32
C THR A 285 -5.47 -13.52 -8.42
N LEU A 286 -5.02 -13.32 -9.66
CA LEU A 286 -5.34 -14.19 -10.79
C LEU A 286 -4.86 -15.63 -10.58
N GLN A 287 -3.62 -15.82 -10.12
CA GLN A 287 -3.07 -17.15 -9.82
C GLN A 287 -3.80 -17.85 -8.68
N LEU A 288 -4.25 -17.09 -7.67
CA LEU A 288 -5.11 -17.62 -6.61
C LEU A 288 -6.47 -18.02 -7.17
N HIS A 289 -7.11 -17.16 -7.95
CA HIS A 289 -8.41 -17.43 -8.58
C HIS A 289 -8.35 -18.69 -9.46
N GLN A 290 -7.32 -18.81 -10.30
CA GLN A 290 -7.11 -19.99 -11.12
C GLN A 290 -6.93 -21.26 -10.26
N THR A 291 -6.14 -21.19 -9.20
CA THR A 291 -5.95 -22.34 -8.29
C THR A 291 -7.27 -22.76 -7.64
N VAL A 292 -8.11 -21.80 -7.25
CA VAL A 292 -9.46 -22.06 -6.72
C VAL A 292 -10.34 -22.74 -7.78
N ILE A 293 -10.32 -22.24 -9.03
CA ILE A 293 -11.08 -22.83 -10.14
C ILE A 293 -10.63 -24.27 -10.44
N GLU A 294 -9.32 -24.52 -10.55
CA GLU A 294 -8.79 -25.86 -10.82
C GLU A 294 -9.20 -26.87 -9.76
N ILE A 295 -9.16 -26.48 -8.48
CA ILE A 295 -9.60 -27.33 -7.37
C ILE A 295 -11.12 -27.56 -7.45
N ARG A 296 -11.91 -26.51 -7.73
CA ARG A 296 -13.37 -26.62 -7.85
C ARG A 296 -13.79 -27.52 -9.02
N ASP A 297 -13.13 -27.39 -10.16
CA ASP A 297 -13.39 -28.24 -11.31
C ASP A 297 -13.03 -29.70 -11.02
N ALA A 298 -11.87 -29.96 -10.40
CA ALA A 298 -11.51 -31.30 -9.96
C ALA A 298 -12.55 -31.90 -9.00
N ILE A 299 -13.05 -31.11 -8.04
CA ILE A 299 -14.11 -31.51 -7.11
C ILE A 299 -15.41 -31.83 -7.86
N LEU A 300 -15.81 -31.02 -8.84
CA LEU A 300 -17.01 -31.27 -9.65
C LEU A 300 -16.90 -32.57 -10.45
N GLN A 301 -15.70 -32.87 -10.98
CA GLN A 301 -15.46 -34.12 -11.69
C GLN A 301 -15.45 -35.33 -10.74
N LEU A 302 -14.85 -35.20 -9.55
CA LEU A 302 -14.83 -36.24 -8.53
C LEU A 302 -16.21 -36.54 -7.94
N ARG A 303 -17.14 -35.57 -7.97
CA ARG A 303 -18.52 -35.75 -7.49
C ARG A 303 -19.23 -36.96 -8.11
N ARG A 304 -18.91 -37.31 -9.37
CA ARG A 304 -19.49 -38.46 -10.08
C ARG A 304 -19.01 -39.83 -9.55
N TYR A 305 -17.99 -39.82 -8.70
CA TYR A 305 -17.38 -41.02 -8.11
C TYR A 305 -17.65 -41.13 -6.61
N VAL A 306 -18.44 -40.20 -6.03
CA VAL A 306 -18.84 -40.27 -4.63
C VAL A 306 -19.84 -41.41 -4.47
N ARG A 307 -19.42 -42.44 -3.75
CA ARG A 307 -20.26 -43.56 -3.32
C ARG A 307 -20.79 -43.32 -1.91
N SER A 308 -21.92 -43.96 -1.58
CA SER A 308 -22.42 -43.98 -0.20
C SER A 308 -21.35 -44.62 0.68
N THR A 309 -20.59 -43.78 1.38
CA THR A 309 -19.49 -44.24 2.22
C THR A 309 -20.08 -44.86 3.48
N ALA A 310 -19.56 -46.01 3.92
CA ALA A 310 -20.08 -46.69 5.09
C ALA A 310 -20.05 -45.73 6.31
N PRO A 311 -21.20 -45.42 6.94
CA PRO A 311 -21.28 -44.44 8.04
C PRO A 311 -20.30 -44.72 9.18
N ASP A 312 -19.97 -45.99 9.39
CA ASP A 312 -19.05 -46.47 10.41
C ASP A 312 -17.58 -46.05 10.16
N GLN A 313 -17.17 -45.94 8.90
CA GLN A 313 -15.81 -45.51 8.53
C GLN A 313 -15.64 -44.00 8.74
N LEU A 314 -16.64 -43.21 8.35
CA LEU A 314 -16.66 -41.77 8.63
C LEU A 314 -16.68 -41.49 10.13
N ALA A 315 -17.51 -42.22 10.90
CA ALA A 315 -17.57 -42.07 12.35
C ALA A 315 -16.24 -42.46 13.04
N ARG A 316 -15.50 -43.43 12.48
CA ARG A 316 -14.15 -43.79 12.94
C ARG A 316 -13.16 -42.65 12.66
N PHE A 317 -13.11 -42.13 11.44
CA PHE A 317 -12.24 -41.02 11.04
C PHE A 317 -12.44 -39.78 11.93
N LEU A 318 -13.70 -39.38 12.15
CA LEU A 318 -14.03 -38.20 12.96
C LEU A 318 -13.61 -38.34 14.43
N ARG A 319 -13.65 -39.57 14.99
CA ARG A 319 -13.20 -39.86 16.36
C ARG A 319 -11.68 -39.91 16.46
N GLU A 320 -11.03 -40.63 15.56
CA GLU A 320 -9.58 -40.82 15.55
C GLU A 320 -8.82 -39.50 15.42
N HIS A 321 -9.31 -38.61 14.55
CA HIS A 321 -8.70 -37.29 14.34
C HIS A 321 -9.28 -36.19 15.24
N SER A 322 -10.15 -36.54 16.19
CA SER A 322 -10.76 -35.62 17.16
C SER A 322 -11.31 -34.33 16.53
N VAL A 323 -12.10 -34.47 15.45
CA VAL A 323 -12.53 -33.32 14.64
C VAL A 323 -13.50 -32.41 15.43
N PRO A 324 -13.19 -31.10 15.59
CA PRO A 324 -14.05 -30.14 16.26
C PRO A 324 -15.43 -30.02 15.59
N VAL A 325 -16.48 -29.79 16.38
CA VAL A 325 -17.88 -29.74 15.87
C VAL A 325 -18.05 -28.76 14.72
N GLY A 326 -17.41 -27.59 14.80
CA GLY A 326 -17.47 -26.56 13.74
C GLY A 326 -16.75 -26.91 12.45
N GLU A 327 -15.86 -27.92 12.44
CA GLU A 327 -15.07 -28.33 11.27
C GLU A 327 -15.55 -29.67 10.67
N ARG A 328 -16.53 -30.34 11.30
CA ARG A 328 -17.03 -31.64 10.85
C ARG A 328 -17.54 -31.62 9.42
N GLY A 329 -18.19 -30.54 8.98
CA GLY A 329 -18.66 -30.42 7.60
C GLY A 329 -17.53 -30.47 6.57
N SER A 330 -16.45 -29.73 6.81
CA SER A 330 -15.28 -29.73 5.92
C SER A 330 -14.52 -31.05 5.98
N ALA A 331 -14.41 -31.67 7.16
CA ALA A 331 -13.76 -32.96 7.34
C ALA A 331 -14.52 -34.10 6.64
N THR A 332 -15.85 -34.15 6.78
CA THR A 332 -16.70 -35.13 6.07
C THR A 332 -16.56 -34.95 4.56
N THR A 333 -16.63 -33.72 4.06
CA THR A 333 -16.48 -33.43 2.62
C THR A 333 -15.10 -33.87 2.11
N ALA A 334 -14.04 -33.62 2.88
CA ALA A 334 -12.68 -34.06 2.51
C ALA A 334 -12.57 -35.59 2.46
N PHE A 335 -13.19 -36.30 3.42
CA PHE A 335 -13.22 -37.77 3.47
C PHE A 335 -13.96 -38.39 2.29
N GLU A 336 -15.17 -37.89 1.98
CA GLU A 336 -15.96 -38.35 0.83
C GLU A 336 -15.24 -38.10 -0.50
N LEU A 337 -14.60 -36.93 -0.66
CA LEU A 337 -13.84 -36.61 -1.86
C LEU A 337 -12.57 -37.46 -2.01
N ALA A 338 -11.92 -37.81 -0.90
CA ALA A 338 -10.76 -38.69 -0.92
C ALA A 338 -11.15 -40.13 -1.35
N HIS A 339 -12.31 -40.63 -0.90
CA HIS A 339 -12.86 -41.90 -1.39
C HIS A 339 -13.22 -41.86 -2.86
N ALA A 340 -13.83 -40.76 -3.32
CA ALA A 340 -14.14 -40.57 -4.73
C ALA A 340 -12.87 -40.52 -5.60
N ALA A 341 -11.80 -39.90 -5.09
CA ALA A 341 -10.51 -39.85 -5.76
C ALA A 341 -9.86 -41.23 -5.89
N GLU A 342 -9.90 -42.06 -4.85
CA GLU A 342 -9.43 -43.44 -4.90
C GLU A 342 -10.27 -44.30 -5.84
N ALA A 343 -11.60 -44.19 -5.79
CA ALA A 343 -12.50 -44.93 -6.67
C ALA A 343 -12.23 -44.62 -8.15
N LYS A 344 -12.01 -43.33 -8.48
CA LYS A 344 -11.61 -42.90 -9.83
C LYS A 344 -10.24 -43.45 -10.22
N ALA A 345 -9.25 -43.39 -9.32
CA ALA A 345 -7.91 -43.92 -9.58
C ALA A 345 -7.91 -45.45 -9.82
N ALA A 346 -8.80 -46.18 -9.13
CA ALA A 346 -9.02 -47.62 -9.32
C ALA A 346 -9.85 -47.96 -10.58
N GLY A 347 -10.23 -46.98 -11.40
CA GLY A 347 -10.92 -47.20 -12.67
C GLY A 347 -12.41 -47.56 -12.54
N HIS A 348 -13.04 -47.27 -11.40
CA HIS A 348 -14.48 -47.51 -11.23
C HIS A 348 -15.32 -46.66 -12.18
N ARG A 349 -16.50 -47.15 -12.57
CA ARG A 349 -17.43 -46.40 -13.42
C ARG A 349 -18.11 -45.27 -12.64
N PRO A 350 -18.33 -44.10 -13.25
CA PRO A 350 -19.04 -43.00 -12.60
C PRO A 350 -20.50 -43.40 -12.32
N GLU A 351 -20.99 -43.08 -11.13
CA GLU A 351 -22.36 -43.32 -10.70
C GLU A 351 -23.17 -42.02 -10.80
N THR A 352 -24.48 -42.12 -11.03
CA THR A 352 -25.37 -40.96 -10.98
C THR A 352 -25.33 -40.39 -9.56
N PRO A 353 -24.89 -39.14 -9.36
CA PRO A 353 -24.60 -38.63 -8.03
C PRO A 353 -25.87 -38.64 -7.17
N HIS A 354 -25.79 -39.30 -6.01
CA HIS A 354 -26.82 -39.17 -4.99
C HIS A 354 -26.81 -37.70 -4.51
N MET A 355 -27.98 -37.06 -4.44
CA MET A 355 -28.12 -35.61 -4.20
C MET A 355 -27.49 -35.09 -2.89
N ALA A 356 -27.01 -35.97 -2.01
CA ALA A 356 -26.55 -35.64 -0.67
C ALA A 356 -25.28 -34.78 -0.62
N VAL A 357 -24.35 -34.93 -1.57
CA VAL A 357 -23.15 -34.05 -1.64
C VAL A 357 -23.45 -32.85 -2.53
N ALA A 358 -24.35 -32.00 -2.05
CA ALA A 358 -24.36 -30.60 -2.44
C ALA A 358 -23.25 -29.94 -1.62
N LEU A 359 -22.09 -29.68 -2.25
CA LEU A 359 -21.15 -28.70 -1.71
C LEU A 359 -21.92 -27.39 -1.58
N HIS A 360 -22.35 -27.09 -0.37
CA HIS A 360 -23.01 -25.85 -0.01
C HIS A 360 -21.96 -24.74 -0.01
N SER A 361 -21.43 -24.42 -1.19
CA SER A 361 -20.62 -23.22 -1.38
C SER A 361 -21.57 -22.05 -1.45
N ARG A 362 -21.87 -21.44 -0.30
CA ARG A 362 -22.61 -20.17 -0.22
C ARG A 362 -21.70 -18.95 -0.45
N SER A 363 -20.46 -19.20 -0.85
CA SER A 363 -19.43 -18.19 -1.10
C SER A 363 -19.82 -17.27 -2.25
N THR A 364 -19.85 -15.97 -1.99
CA THR A 364 -20.20 -14.94 -2.98
C THR A 364 -18.98 -14.23 -3.55
N ASN A 365 -17.79 -14.47 -2.96
CA ASN A 365 -16.54 -13.89 -3.40
C ASN A 365 -15.37 -14.89 -3.32
N LEU A 366 -14.30 -14.58 -4.06
CA LEU A 366 -13.08 -15.40 -4.14
C LEU A 366 -12.43 -15.67 -2.78
N TYR A 367 -12.52 -14.74 -1.84
CA TYR A 367 -11.88 -14.92 -0.53
C TYR A 367 -12.63 -15.93 0.33
N GLU A 368 -13.96 -15.88 0.33
CA GLU A 368 -14.81 -16.89 0.96
C GLU A 368 -14.56 -18.27 0.34
N GLU A 369 -14.52 -18.36 -0.99
CA GLU A 369 -14.20 -19.61 -1.68
C GLU A 369 -12.83 -20.17 -1.28
N ALA A 370 -11.81 -19.31 -1.21
CA ALA A 370 -10.47 -19.73 -0.81
C ALA A 370 -10.41 -20.15 0.66
N VAL A 371 -11.21 -19.56 1.54
CA VAL A 371 -11.33 -19.97 2.95
C VAL A 371 -12.00 -21.34 3.06
N ASP A 372 -13.09 -21.57 2.32
CA ASP A 372 -13.77 -22.87 2.29
C ASP A 372 -12.83 -23.99 1.81
N LEU A 373 -12.07 -23.72 0.75
CA LEU A 373 -11.08 -24.66 0.22
C LEU A 373 -9.90 -24.87 1.15
N LEU A 374 -9.49 -23.87 1.94
CA LEU A 374 -8.46 -24.04 2.97
C LEU A 374 -8.96 -24.93 4.11
N ALA A 375 -10.21 -24.78 4.53
CA ALA A 375 -10.82 -25.65 5.54
C ALA A 375 -10.87 -27.11 5.06
N LEU A 376 -11.16 -27.32 3.78
CA LEU A 376 -11.10 -28.64 3.14
C LEU A 376 -9.65 -29.16 3.06
N ALA A 377 -8.71 -28.34 2.59
CA ALA A 377 -7.30 -28.70 2.45
C ALA A 377 -6.66 -29.15 3.78
N LYS A 378 -7.10 -28.58 4.90
CA LYS A 378 -6.68 -28.97 6.26
C LYS A 378 -6.91 -30.46 6.54
N TRP A 379 -8.05 -30.99 6.09
CA TRP A 379 -8.47 -32.37 6.37
C TRP A 379 -8.17 -33.35 5.23
N TRP A 380 -7.66 -32.85 4.10
CA TRP A 380 -7.36 -33.67 2.91
C TRP A 380 -6.29 -34.74 3.13
N THR A 381 -5.14 -34.37 3.71
CA THR A 381 -4.04 -35.34 3.95
C THR A 381 -4.43 -36.40 4.98
N PRO A 382 -5.06 -36.04 6.13
CA PRO A 382 -5.62 -37.03 7.06
C PRO A 382 -6.64 -37.97 6.41
N ALA A 383 -7.54 -37.45 5.57
CA ALA A 383 -8.54 -38.26 4.86
C ALA A 383 -7.89 -39.29 3.93
N LEU A 384 -6.92 -38.88 3.11
CA LEU A 384 -6.18 -39.81 2.24
C LEU A 384 -5.42 -40.89 3.03
N ALA A 385 -4.86 -40.55 4.19
CA ALA A 385 -4.16 -41.50 5.04
C ALA A 385 -5.12 -42.54 5.64
N ALA A 386 -6.28 -42.10 6.14
CA ALA A 386 -7.29 -42.97 6.71
C ALA A 386 -7.82 -44.00 5.70
N ILE A 387 -7.99 -43.60 4.44
CA ILE A 387 -8.45 -44.48 3.36
C ILE A 387 -7.41 -45.56 3.06
N ARG A 388 -6.13 -45.19 2.93
CA ARG A 388 -5.05 -46.15 2.64
C ARG A 388 -4.86 -47.19 3.74
N GLN A 389 -5.20 -46.86 4.99
CA GLN A 389 -5.14 -47.79 6.11
C GLN A 389 -6.29 -48.81 6.12
N VAL A 390 -7.41 -48.51 5.45
CA VAL A 390 -8.56 -49.41 5.35
C VAL A 390 -8.41 -50.42 4.20
N ASN A 391 -7.55 -50.14 3.21
CA ASN A 391 -7.35 -50.95 2.00
C ASN A 391 -6.12 -51.90 1.93
N PRO A 392 -5.44 -52.34 3.02
CA PRO A 392 -4.26 -53.20 2.87
C PRO A 392 -4.55 -54.65 2.43
N ASP A 393 -5.79 -55.13 2.49
CA ASP A 393 -6.11 -56.57 2.34
C ASP A 393 -6.53 -57.02 0.90
N ASP A 394 -6.71 -56.12 -0.07
CA ASP A 394 -7.13 -56.52 -1.43
C ASP A 394 -5.96 -56.94 -2.36
N SER A 395 -4.73 -57.02 -1.83
CA SER A 395 -3.53 -57.40 -2.60
C SER A 395 -3.00 -58.81 -2.33
N SER A 396 -3.67 -59.63 -1.52
CA SER A 396 -3.23 -60.99 -1.17
C SER A 396 -4.10 -62.15 -1.67
N ALA A 397 -4.96 -61.96 -2.68
CA ALA A 397 -5.73 -63.04 -3.30
C ALA A 397 -5.23 -63.33 -4.73
N GLY A 398 -4.06 -63.97 -4.83
CA GLY A 398 -3.43 -64.28 -6.11
C GLY A 398 -2.33 -65.33 -6.01
N THR A 399 -2.53 -66.40 -5.25
CA THR A 399 -1.69 -67.61 -5.34
C THR A 399 -2.58 -68.81 -5.61
N ALA A 400 -2.81 -69.06 -6.90
CA ALA A 400 -3.34 -70.34 -7.37
C ALA A 400 -2.24 -71.40 -7.19
N GLN A 401 -2.53 -72.40 -6.36
CA GLN A 401 -1.73 -73.60 -6.19
C GLN A 401 -2.36 -74.69 -7.08
N PRO A 402 -1.63 -75.28 -8.04
CA PRO A 402 -2.14 -76.42 -8.79
C PRO A 402 -1.82 -77.73 -8.05
N ALA A 403 -2.77 -78.66 -8.09
CA ALA A 403 -2.57 -80.08 -7.83
C ALA A 403 -2.43 -80.82 -9.16
#